data_AF-A0A845R108-F1
#
_entry.id   AF-A0A845R108-F1
#
_cell.length_a   1.000
_cell.length_b   1.000
_cell.length_c   1.000
_cell.angle_alpha   90.00
_cell.angle_beta   90.00
_cell.angle_gamma   90.00
#
_symmetry.space_group_name_H-M   'P 1'
#
loop_
_entity.id
_entity.type
_entity.pdbx_description
1 polymer ?
#
loop_
_entity_poly.entity_id
_entity_poly.type
_entity_poly.pdbx_seq_one_letter_code
_entity_poly.pdbx_strand_id
1 'polypeptide(L)'
;MLKFNKETYLKNAKLTYETRDIIEKVADEISDEGYKNIFFISVGGSIAIMWPIQEILKQITDIPVYSEQAAEVVLTGHKQLSKDSIVIMASKSGDTKETLEAAKWCNKNGYRVVSLVGTPGAPLESLSKWAIPNKALNGVEFEYMQLFMLIFKLLANRNEFPNYEKFATQLEGLPKNLLEAKQKFDPIADEIAEKYHDEPYNIWVGDGEMWGEVYLFSMCILEEMQWVRTKSVSSSEFFHGTLELVEKGVPVFLVKGEGYRRKIDDRVERFCRQYTDKLVVIDTKDYELKGIDDEFRWILAPTISTALLVDRLARHYEKHTGHDLDIRRYYRQFDY
;
A
#
# COMPACT_ATOMS: atom_id res chain seq x y z
N MET A 1 -1.86 11.83 20.11
CA MET A 1 -1.57 11.69 18.68
C MET A 1 -1.00 12.97 18.08
N LEU A 2 0.34 13.01 18.00
CA LEU A 2 1.13 14.05 17.32
C LEU A 2 0.68 14.25 15.86
N LYS A 3 0.61 15.52 15.43
CA LYS A 3 0.32 15.99 14.06
C LYS A 3 -0.85 15.26 13.35
N PHE A 4 -1.87 14.84 14.10
CA PHE A 4 -3.03 14.12 13.58
C PHE A 4 -4.34 14.85 13.91
N ASN A 5 -5.17 15.08 12.89
CA ASN A 5 -6.50 15.65 13.06
C ASN A 5 -7.58 14.58 12.84
N LYS A 6 -8.26 14.21 13.92
CA LYS A 6 -9.33 13.20 13.91
C LYS A 6 -10.52 13.57 13.02
N GLU A 7 -10.94 14.84 13.04
CA GLU A 7 -12.09 15.30 12.26
C GLU A 7 -11.81 15.23 10.76
N THR A 8 -10.62 15.69 10.34
CA THR A 8 -10.15 15.57 8.95
C THR A 8 -10.05 14.11 8.53
N TYR A 9 -9.53 13.23 9.40
CA TYR A 9 -9.43 11.80 9.11
C TYR A 9 -10.80 11.16 8.88
N LEU A 10 -11.78 11.41 9.76
CA LEU A 10 -13.14 10.89 9.64
C LEU A 10 -13.90 11.50 8.45
N LYS A 11 -13.63 12.77 8.12
CA LYS A 11 -14.14 13.40 6.89
C LYS A 11 -13.60 12.71 5.65
N ASN A 12 -12.29 12.45 5.59
CA ASN A 12 -11.67 11.73 4.47
C ASN A 12 -12.25 10.32 4.35
N ALA A 13 -12.42 9.60 5.47
CA ALA A 13 -13.05 8.29 5.50
C ALA A 13 -14.45 8.29 4.86
N LYS A 14 -15.30 9.25 5.24
CA LYS A 14 -16.64 9.40 4.66
C LYS A 14 -16.57 9.67 3.16
N LEU A 15 -15.72 10.64 2.75
CA LEU A 15 -15.54 11.00 1.34
C LEU A 15 -15.06 9.83 0.49
N THR A 16 -14.18 8.98 1.04
CA THR A 16 -13.71 7.76 0.38
C THR A 16 -14.83 6.75 0.22
N TYR A 17 -15.59 6.47 1.28
CA TYR A 17 -16.68 5.50 1.21
C TYR A 17 -17.81 5.96 0.27
N GLU A 18 -18.09 7.27 0.19
CA GLU A 18 -19.04 7.85 -0.77
C GLU A 18 -18.66 7.63 -2.25
N THR A 19 -17.44 7.18 -2.54
CA THR A 19 -17.04 6.80 -3.91
C THR A 19 -17.45 5.37 -4.29
N ARG A 20 -18.00 4.59 -3.36
CA ARG A 20 -18.41 3.20 -3.57
C ARG A 20 -19.28 3.02 -4.82
N ASP A 21 -20.38 3.78 -4.95
CA ASP A 21 -21.28 3.67 -6.10
C ASP A 21 -20.59 3.95 -7.44
N ILE A 22 -19.65 4.91 -7.45
CA ILE A 22 -18.85 5.24 -8.65
C ILE A 22 -17.93 4.07 -8.99
N ILE A 23 -17.26 3.50 -7.98
CA ILE A 23 -16.33 2.39 -8.15
C ILE A 23 -17.05 1.13 -8.62
N GLU A 24 -18.20 0.82 -8.01
CA GLU A 24 -19.02 -0.33 -8.40
C GLU A 24 -19.51 -0.18 -9.84
N LYS A 25 -19.99 1.01 -10.22
CA LYS A 25 -20.37 1.29 -11.61
C LYS A 25 -19.20 1.13 -12.58
N VAL A 26 -18.01 1.62 -12.24
CA VAL A 26 -16.81 1.45 -13.08
C VAL A 26 -16.44 -0.03 -13.22
N ALA A 27 -16.50 -0.81 -12.15
CA ALA A 27 -16.24 -2.24 -12.18
C ALA A 27 -17.28 -3.00 -13.04
N ASP A 28 -18.55 -2.61 -12.97
CA ASP A 28 -19.62 -3.16 -13.80
C ASP A 28 -19.38 -2.84 -15.28
N GLU A 29 -19.07 -1.59 -15.63
CA GLU A 29 -18.72 -1.20 -17.01
C GLU A 29 -17.49 -1.96 -17.54
N ILE A 30 -16.44 -2.13 -16.74
CA ILE A 30 -15.26 -2.92 -17.11
C ILE A 30 -15.64 -4.39 -17.35
N SER A 31 -16.55 -4.93 -16.54
CA SER A 31 -17.01 -6.32 -16.63
C SER A 31 -17.89 -6.55 -17.86
N ASP A 32 -18.80 -5.62 -18.15
CA ASP A 32 -19.67 -5.63 -19.33
C ASP A 32 -18.87 -5.56 -20.63
N GLU A 33 -17.80 -4.75 -20.65
CA GLU A 33 -16.87 -4.70 -21.78
C GLU A 33 -15.97 -5.94 -21.89
N GLY A 34 -15.87 -6.74 -20.82
CA GLY A 34 -14.96 -7.85 -20.69
C GLY A 34 -13.50 -7.43 -20.49
N TYR A 35 -12.73 -8.30 -19.84
CA TYR A 35 -11.27 -8.16 -19.73
C TYR A 35 -10.62 -9.53 -19.52
N LYS A 36 -9.38 -9.67 -20.00
CA LYS A 36 -8.64 -10.94 -19.92
C LYS A 36 -7.66 -11.01 -18.74
N ASN A 37 -7.15 -9.86 -18.29
CA ASN A 37 -6.16 -9.74 -17.24
C ASN A 37 -6.10 -8.32 -16.68
N ILE A 38 -5.51 -8.18 -15.50
CA ILE A 38 -5.36 -6.93 -14.77
C ILE A 38 -3.88 -6.55 -14.73
N PHE A 39 -3.58 -5.28 -15.02
CA PHE A 39 -2.24 -4.70 -14.87
C PHE A 39 -2.29 -3.54 -13.90
N PHE A 40 -1.59 -3.65 -12.79
CA PHE A 40 -1.27 -2.51 -11.94
C PHE A 40 -0.03 -1.80 -12.50
N ILE A 41 -0.14 -0.52 -12.85
CA ILE A 41 0.97 0.26 -13.40
C ILE A 41 1.04 1.60 -12.67
N SER A 42 2.10 1.79 -11.88
CA SER A 42 2.38 3.07 -11.20
C SER A 42 3.86 3.11 -10.79
N VAL A 43 4.23 3.99 -9.85
CA VAL A 43 5.59 4.14 -9.32
C VAL A 43 5.57 4.42 -7.82
N GLY A 44 6.71 4.17 -7.16
CA GLY A 44 6.93 4.51 -5.75
C GLY A 44 5.87 3.94 -4.81
N GLY A 45 5.38 4.75 -3.87
CA GLY A 45 4.34 4.33 -2.93
C GLY A 45 3.04 3.86 -3.60
N SER A 46 2.69 4.41 -4.77
CA SER A 46 1.44 4.05 -5.45
C SER A 46 1.47 2.65 -6.09
N ILE A 47 2.62 2.15 -6.56
CA ILE A 47 2.73 0.74 -6.97
C ILE A 47 2.89 -0.17 -5.74
N ALA A 48 3.54 0.33 -4.68
CA ALA A 48 3.74 -0.42 -3.45
C ALA A 48 2.41 -0.89 -2.82
N ILE A 49 1.36 -0.08 -2.88
CA ILE A 49 0.03 -0.48 -2.38
C ILE A 49 -0.75 -1.41 -3.30
N MET A 50 -0.31 -1.57 -4.55
CA MET A 50 -0.93 -2.49 -5.51
C MET A 50 -0.34 -3.90 -5.40
N TRP A 51 0.92 -4.04 -4.95
CA TRP A 51 1.55 -5.36 -4.76
C TRP A 51 0.82 -6.24 -3.75
N PRO A 52 0.37 -5.75 -2.58
CA PRO A 52 -0.44 -6.56 -1.66
C PRO A 52 -1.69 -7.11 -2.33
N ILE A 53 -2.35 -6.29 -3.15
CA ILE A 53 -3.55 -6.71 -3.88
C ILE A 53 -3.19 -7.79 -4.91
N GLN A 54 -2.10 -7.60 -5.66
CA GLN A 54 -1.60 -8.63 -6.58
C GLN A 54 -1.31 -9.95 -5.84
N GLU A 55 -0.64 -9.91 -4.68
CA GLU A 55 -0.34 -11.09 -3.87
C GLU A 55 -1.59 -11.79 -3.33
N ILE A 56 -2.62 -11.03 -2.96
CA ILE A 56 -3.93 -11.55 -2.58
C ILE A 56 -4.60 -12.23 -3.78
N LEU A 57 -4.68 -11.54 -4.92
CA LEU A 57 -5.36 -12.03 -6.13
C LEU A 57 -4.75 -13.31 -6.68
N LYS A 58 -3.41 -13.44 -6.65
CA LYS A 58 -2.70 -14.68 -7.02
C LYS A 58 -3.20 -15.93 -6.28
N GLN A 59 -3.88 -15.77 -5.14
CA GLN A 59 -4.34 -16.88 -4.30
C GLN A 59 -5.84 -17.17 -4.42
N ILE A 60 -6.63 -16.29 -5.05
CA ILE A 60 -8.10 -16.36 -5.02
C ILE A 60 -8.78 -16.26 -6.39
N THR A 61 -8.06 -15.92 -7.46
CA THR A 61 -8.62 -15.79 -8.82
C THR A 61 -7.72 -16.45 -9.86
N ASP A 62 -8.32 -16.89 -10.98
CA ASP A 62 -7.60 -17.38 -12.16
C ASP A 62 -7.24 -16.26 -13.15
N ILE A 63 -7.74 -15.03 -12.91
CA ILE A 63 -7.42 -13.86 -13.72
C ILE A 63 -5.92 -13.59 -13.60
N PRO A 64 -5.18 -13.52 -14.72
CA PRO A 64 -3.78 -13.12 -14.65
C PRO A 64 -3.66 -11.69 -14.14
N VAL A 65 -2.84 -11.48 -13.10
CA VAL A 65 -2.61 -10.15 -12.51
C VAL A 65 -1.12 -9.83 -12.50
N TYR A 66 -0.79 -8.70 -13.10
CA TYR A 66 0.58 -8.20 -13.23
C TYR A 66 0.72 -6.87 -12.50
N SER A 67 1.94 -6.56 -12.07
CA SER A 67 2.31 -5.26 -11.51
C SER A 67 3.62 -4.84 -12.14
N GLU A 68 3.63 -3.68 -12.77
CA GLU A 68 4.76 -3.18 -13.53
C GLU A 68 5.12 -1.77 -13.11
N GLN A 69 6.42 -1.48 -13.04
CA GLN A 69 6.89 -0.11 -12.89
C GLN A 69 6.56 0.68 -14.17
N ALA A 70 5.94 1.85 -14.01
CA ALA A 70 5.43 2.63 -15.15
C ALA A 70 6.52 2.97 -16.19
N ALA A 71 7.72 3.34 -15.74
CA ALA A 71 8.83 3.65 -16.64
C ALA A 71 9.34 2.41 -17.41
N GLU A 72 9.36 1.23 -16.76
CA GLU A 72 9.90 0.00 -17.34
C GLU A 72 9.00 -0.56 -18.44
N VAL A 73 7.68 -0.61 -18.19
CA VAL A 73 6.71 -1.19 -19.13
C VAL A 73 6.54 -0.33 -20.39
N VAL A 74 6.73 0.98 -20.30
CA VAL A 74 6.72 1.87 -21.48
C VAL A 74 7.87 1.53 -22.44
N LEU A 75 9.04 1.15 -21.89
CA LEU A 75 10.24 0.84 -22.67
C LEU A 75 10.21 -0.58 -23.23
N THR A 76 9.75 -1.54 -22.43
CA THR A 76 9.87 -2.97 -22.74
C THR A 76 8.58 -3.57 -23.29
N GLY A 77 7.44 -2.94 -23.01
CA GLY A 77 6.13 -3.53 -23.18
C GLY A 77 5.92 -4.75 -22.28
N HIS A 78 4.76 -5.40 -22.40
CA HIS A 78 4.51 -6.68 -21.75
C HIS A 78 3.67 -7.55 -22.68
N LYS A 79 4.13 -8.78 -22.98
CA LYS A 79 3.46 -9.63 -24.00
C LYS A 79 2.03 -10.04 -23.64
N GLN A 80 1.69 -10.03 -22.35
CA GLN A 80 0.33 -10.29 -21.89
C GLN A 80 -0.57 -9.05 -21.92
N LEU A 81 -0.01 -7.84 -22.08
CA LEU A 81 -0.77 -6.61 -22.18
C LEU A 81 -1.39 -6.50 -23.59
N SER A 82 -2.72 -6.39 -23.68
CA SER A 82 -3.45 -6.17 -24.94
C SER A 82 -4.63 -5.21 -24.73
N LYS A 83 -5.40 -4.97 -25.79
CA LYS A 83 -6.62 -4.15 -25.74
C LYS A 83 -7.69 -4.72 -24.79
N ASP A 84 -7.65 -6.03 -24.56
CA ASP A 84 -8.54 -6.74 -23.63
C ASP A 84 -8.03 -6.72 -22.18
N SER A 85 -6.85 -6.14 -21.94
CA SER A 85 -6.37 -5.88 -20.58
C SER A 85 -7.10 -4.70 -19.95
N ILE A 86 -7.19 -4.70 -18.62
CA ILE A 86 -7.50 -3.49 -17.85
C ILE A 86 -6.25 -3.04 -17.11
N VAL A 87 -5.84 -1.78 -17.35
CA VAL A 87 -4.72 -1.15 -16.66
C VAL A 87 -5.26 -0.29 -15.53
N ILE A 88 -4.79 -0.53 -14.32
CA ILE A 88 -5.17 0.18 -13.10
C ILE A 88 -3.97 1.02 -12.65
N MET A 89 -4.17 2.34 -12.52
CA MET A 89 -3.16 3.28 -12.07
C MET A 89 -3.65 4.06 -10.84
N ALA A 90 -2.71 4.63 -10.09
CA ALA A 90 -3.01 5.56 -9.01
C ALA A 90 -1.98 6.69 -9.03
N SER A 91 -2.43 7.92 -8.83
CA SER A 91 -1.57 9.08 -8.60
C SER A 91 -2.30 10.12 -7.76
N LYS A 92 -1.72 10.44 -6.60
CA LYS A 92 -2.29 11.44 -5.69
C LYS A 92 -2.36 12.82 -6.32
N SER A 93 -1.25 13.29 -6.87
CA SER A 93 -1.19 14.58 -7.56
C SER A 93 -1.87 14.55 -8.92
N GLY A 94 -1.99 13.37 -9.54
CA GLY A 94 -2.45 13.19 -10.91
C GLY A 94 -1.49 13.71 -11.97
N ASP A 95 -0.26 14.07 -11.57
CA ASP A 95 0.79 14.66 -12.42
C ASP A 95 2.13 13.90 -12.39
N THR A 96 2.18 12.73 -11.75
CA THR A 96 3.39 11.90 -11.67
C THR A 96 3.92 11.59 -13.08
N LYS A 97 5.14 12.06 -13.40
CA LYS A 97 5.69 12.05 -14.77
C LYS A 97 5.63 10.66 -15.42
N GLU A 98 6.13 9.65 -14.74
CA GLU A 98 6.19 8.26 -15.24
C GLU A 98 4.79 7.67 -15.42
N THR A 99 3.87 7.91 -14.49
CA THR A 99 2.47 7.47 -14.60
C THR A 99 1.77 8.14 -15.77
N LEU A 100 2.00 9.44 -16.01
CA LEU A 100 1.45 10.15 -17.16
C LEU A 100 2.00 9.63 -18.48
N GLU A 101 3.31 9.38 -18.56
CA GLU A 101 3.91 8.79 -19.77
C GLU A 101 3.38 7.37 -20.02
N ALA A 102 3.20 6.56 -18.98
CA ALA A 102 2.55 5.25 -19.09
C ALA A 102 1.09 5.35 -19.54
N ALA A 103 0.32 6.32 -19.04
CA ALA A 103 -1.07 6.52 -19.45
C ALA A 103 -1.16 6.98 -20.93
N LYS A 104 -0.31 7.91 -21.36
CA LYS A 104 -0.20 8.33 -22.78
C LYS A 104 0.19 7.15 -23.68
N TRP A 105 1.15 6.34 -23.23
CA TRP A 105 1.57 5.14 -23.94
C TRP A 105 0.45 4.10 -24.04
N CYS A 106 -0.31 3.89 -22.96
CA CYS A 106 -1.50 3.02 -22.97
C CYS A 106 -2.52 3.51 -24.00
N ASN A 107 -2.86 4.81 -23.99
CA ASN A 107 -3.79 5.41 -24.95
C ASN A 107 -3.32 5.26 -26.40
N LYS A 108 -2.03 5.51 -26.67
CA LYS A 108 -1.44 5.33 -28.00
C LYS A 108 -1.57 3.89 -28.53
N ASN A 109 -1.51 2.90 -27.63
CA ASN A 109 -1.64 1.48 -27.99
C ASN A 109 -3.09 0.95 -27.90
N GLY A 110 -4.03 1.78 -27.43
CA GLY A 110 -5.43 1.41 -27.26
C GLY A 110 -5.69 0.50 -26.05
N TYR A 111 -4.84 0.55 -25.02
CA TYR A 111 -5.07 -0.13 -23.75
C TYR A 111 -6.02 0.70 -22.89
N ARG A 112 -6.97 0.04 -22.21
CA ARG A 112 -7.96 0.70 -21.36
C ARG A 112 -7.36 0.99 -19.99
N VAL A 113 -7.47 2.24 -19.54
CA VAL A 113 -6.92 2.71 -18.26
C VAL A 113 -8.06 3.11 -17.32
N VAL A 114 -8.04 2.58 -16.10
CA VAL A 114 -8.76 3.11 -14.94
C VAL A 114 -7.76 3.69 -13.95
N SER A 115 -8.02 4.88 -13.43
CA SER A 115 -7.10 5.55 -12.50
C SER A 115 -7.80 6.04 -11.25
N LEU A 116 -7.12 5.92 -10.11
CA LEU A 116 -7.43 6.66 -8.89
C LEU A 116 -6.67 7.99 -8.93
N VAL A 117 -7.40 9.11 -8.93
CA VAL A 117 -6.82 10.45 -9.09
C VAL A 117 -7.16 11.31 -7.88
N GLY A 118 -6.14 11.82 -7.18
CA GLY A 118 -6.34 12.62 -5.97
C GLY A 118 -6.66 14.10 -6.22
N THR A 119 -6.19 14.65 -7.34
CA THR A 119 -6.41 16.05 -7.71
C THR A 119 -7.44 16.14 -8.85
N PRO A 120 -8.62 16.76 -8.62
CA PRO A 120 -9.60 16.99 -9.67
C PRO A 120 -9.02 17.82 -10.83
N GLY A 121 -9.29 17.40 -12.07
CA GLY A 121 -8.81 18.06 -13.28
C GLY A 121 -7.33 17.82 -13.59
N ALA A 122 -6.67 16.91 -12.87
CA ALA A 122 -5.26 16.58 -13.13
C ALA A 122 -5.09 15.83 -14.47
N PRO A 123 -3.90 15.91 -15.10
CA PRO A 123 -3.70 15.33 -16.43
C PRO A 123 -4.06 13.84 -16.54
N LEU A 124 -3.79 13.04 -15.49
CA LEU A 124 -4.13 11.61 -15.48
C LEU A 124 -5.62 11.34 -15.67
N GLU A 125 -6.50 12.21 -15.18
CA GLU A 125 -7.96 12.08 -15.33
C GLU A 125 -8.36 12.07 -16.81
N SER A 126 -7.80 12.99 -17.61
CA SER A 126 -8.09 13.10 -19.04
C SER A 126 -7.49 11.97 -19.88
N LEU A 127 -6.48 11.28 -19.35
CA LEU A 127 -5.83 10.15 -19.99
C LEU A 127 -6.47 8.81 -19.61
N SER A 128 -7.38 8.80 -18.65
CA SER A 128 -8.02 7.57 -18.18
C SER A 128 -9.38 7.39 -18.85
N LYS A 129 -9.70 6.15 -19.23
CA LYS A 129 -11.04 5.82 -19.68
C LYS A 129 -12.05 5.93 -18.52
N TRP A 130 -11.63 5.49 -17.34
CA TRP A 130 -12.36 5.70 -16.09
C TRP A 130 -11.45 6.39 -15.08
N ALA A 131 -11.94 7.45 -14.45
CA ALA A 131 -11.23 8.13 -13.37
C ALA A 131 -12.07 8.09 -12.09
N ILE A 132 -11.54 7.42 -11.07
CA ILE A 132 -12.14 7.33 -9.75
C ILE A 132 -11.54 8.46 -8.90
N PRO A 133 -12.37 9.40 -8.40
CA PRO A 133 -11.86 10.50 -7.59
C PRO A 133 -11.41 10.00 -6.22
N ASN A 134 -10.16 10.23 -5.85
CA ASN A 134 -9.65 10.00 -4.50
C ASN A 134 -9.66 11.30 -3.69
N LYS A 135 -10.80 11.62 -3.09
CA LYS A 135 -11.02 12.90 -2.40
C LYS A 135 -10.35 13.01 -1.02
N ALA A 136 -9.85 11.91 -0.45
CA ALA A 136 -9.16 11.96 0.82
C ALA A 136 -7.88 12.78 0.67
N LEU A 137 -7.56 13.71 1.59
CA LEU A 137 -6.33 14.49 1.48
C LEU A 137 -5.09 13.66 1.79
N ASN A 138 -5.15 12.88 2.87
CA ASN A 138 -4.07 12.05 3.40
C ASN A 138 -4.64 10.69 3.83
N GLY A 139 -3.77 9.68 3.90
CA GLY A 139 -4.12 8.33 4.34
C GLY A 139 -4.06 7.33 3.20
N VAL A 140 -3.02 6.50 3.21
CA VAL A 140 -2.79 5.45 2.20
C VAL A 140 -3.87 4.37 2.30
N GLU A 141 -4.43 4.15 3.48
CA GLU A 141 -5.55 3.24 3.72
C GLU A 141 -6.78 3.58 2.86
N PHE A 142 -6.97 4.84 2.49
CA PHE A 142 -8.09 5.25 1.64
C PHE A 142 -7.90 4.86 0.18
N GLU A 143 -6.65 4.83 -0.31
CA GLU A 143 -6.33 4.29 -1.64
C GLU A 143 -6.55 2.79 -1.67
N TYR A 144 -6.13 2.07 -0.62
CA TYR A 144 -6.46 0.65 -0.45
C TYR A 144 -7.95 0.39 -0.46
N MET A 145 -8.75 1.16 0.29
CA MET A 145 -10.22 0.99 0.31
C MET A 145 -10.82 1.10 -1.10
N GLN A 146 -10.41 2.09 -1.89
CA GLN A 146 -10.91 2.26 -3.26
C GLN A 146 -10.45 1.13 -4.19
N LEU A 147 -9.17 0.74 -4.11
CA LEU A 147 -8.64 -0.37 -4.90
C LEU A 147 -9.31 -1.70 -4.54
N PHE A 148 -9.53 -1.96 -3.24
CA PHE A 148 -10.26 -3.15 -2.78
C PHE A 148 -11.70 -3.15 -3.30
N MET A 149 -12.44 -2.04 -3.17
CA MET A 149 -13.80 -1.97 -3.71
C MET A 149 -13.84 -2.25 -5.21
N LEU A 150 -12.91 -1.69 -5.99
CA LEU A 150 -12.82 -1.90 -7.45
C LEU A 150 -12.51 -3.37 -7.77
N ILE A 151 -11.44 -3.90 -7.17
CA ILE A 151 -10.91 -5.23 -7.48
C ILE A 151 -11.86 -6.34 -7.04
N PHE A 152 -12.37 -6.27 -5.82
CA PHE A 152 -13.27 -7.30 -5.32
C PHE A 152 -14.64 -7.23 -5.98
N LYS A 153 -15.07 -6.08 -6.50
CA LYS A 153 -16.27 -5.99 -7.36
C LYS A 153 -16.04 -6.67 -8.70
N LEU A 154 -14.88 -6.46 -9.32
CA LEU A 154 -14.49 -7.16 -10.57
C LEU A 154 -14.51 -8.69 -10.40
N LEU A 155 -14.06 -9.20 -9.24
CA LEU A 155 -14.17 -10.63 -8.91
C LEU A 155 -15.61 -11.08 -8.62
N ALA A 156 -16.40 -10.24 -7.93
CA ALA A 156 -17.80 -10.52 -7.65
C ALA A 156 -18.61 -10.68 -8.95
N ASN A 157 -18.36 -9.82 -9.93
CA ASN A 157 -18.99 -9.87 -11.26
C ASN A 157 -18.63 -11.16 -12.04
N ARG A 158 -17.59 -11.89 -11.60
CA ARG A 158 -17.18 -13.20 -12.11
C ARG A 158 -17.59 -14.38 -11.20
N ASN A 159 -18.32 -14.12 -10.11
CA ASN A 159 -18.65 -15.08 -9.07
C ASN A 159 -17.44 -15.64 -8.30
N GLU A 160 -16.30 -14.95 -8.31
CA GLU A 160 -15.07 -15.38 -7.62
C GLU A 160 -14.93 -14.76 -6.23
N PHE A 161 -15.79 -13.78 -5.88
CA PHE A 161 -15.86 -13.18 -4.55
C PHE A 161 -17.32 -12.97 -4.10
N PRO A 162 -18.05 -14.05 -3.77
CA PRO A 162 -19.50 -14.00 -3.51
C PRO A 162 -19.89 -13.15 -2.28
N ASN A 163 -18.96 -12.93 -1.35
CA ASN A 163 -19.17 -12.13 -0.14
C ASN A 163 -18.89 -10.63 -0.35
N TYR A 164 -18.82 -10.14 -1.59
CA TYR A 164 -18.49 -8.75 -1.91
C TYR A 164 -19.38 -7.73 -1.19
N GLU A 165 -20.70 -7.88 -1.24
CA GLU A 165 -21.61 -6.88 -0.64
C GLU A 165 -21.38 -6.73 0.86
N LYS A 166 -21.12 -7.86 1.54
CA LYS A 166 -20.76 -7.88 2.96
C LYS A 166 -19.41 -7.21 3.19
N PHE A 167 -18.38 -7.59 2.42
CA PHE A 167 -17.05 -6.98 2.49
C PHE A 167 -17.10 -5.46 2.29
N ALA A 168 -17.71 -5.00 1.19
CA ALA A 168 -17.84 -3.59 0.84
C ALA A 168 -18.63 -2.81 1.90
N THR A 169 -19.69 -3.38 2.46
CA THR A 169 -20.43 -2.75 3.56
C THR A 169 -19.59 -2.66 4.84
N GLN A 170 -18.83 -3.70 5.18
CA GLN A 170 -17.96 -3.70 6.36
C GLN A 170 -16.78 -2.73 6.23
N LEU A 171 -16.32 -2.43 5.01
CA LEU A 171 -15.28 -1.42 4.76
C LEU A 171 -15.67 -0.02 5.26
N GLU A 172 -16.96 0.32 5.38
CA GLU A 172 -17.40 1.60 5.97
C GLU A 172 -16.87 1.77 7.41
N GLY A 173 -16.82 0.67 8.18
CA GLY A 173 -16.34 0.64 9.55
C GLY A 173 -14.81 0.62 9.69
N LEU A 174 -14.07 0.31 8.62
CA LEU A 174 -12.62 0.15 8.67
C LEU A 174 -11.89 1.40 9.20
N PRO A 175 -12.16 2.63 8.75
CA PRO A 175 -11.45 3.81 9.24
C PRO A 175 -11.61 4.04 10.75
N LYS A 176 -12.76 3.69 11.32
CA LYS A 176 -12.95 3.78 12.79
C LYS A 176 -12.03 2.81 13.52
N ASN A 177 -11.91 1.57 13.02
CA ASN A 177 -10.98 0.59 13.59
C ASN A 177 -9.52 1.02 13.42
N LEU A 178 -9.14 1.56 12.27
CA LEU A 178 -7.80 2.09 12.03
C LEU A 178 -7.47 3.30 12.92
N LEU A 179 -8.46 4.14 13.25
CA LEU A 179 -8.29 5.20 14.24
C LEU A 179 -8.01 4.64 15.64
N GLU A 180 -8.71 3.60 16.07
CA GLU A 180 -8.45 2.91 17.34
C GLU A 180 -7.05 2.26 17.34
N ALA A 181 -6.65 1.67 16.20
CA ALA A 181 -5.31 1.11 16.03
C ALA A 181 -4.21 2.18 16.13
N LYS A 182 -4.39 3.32 15.46
CA LYS A 182 -3.52 4.50 15.56
C LYS A 182 -3.37 4.98 17.00
N GLN A 183 -4.47 5.04 17.77
CA GLN A 183 -4.45 5.45 19.17
C GLN A 183 -3.69 4.45 20.05
N LYS A 184 -3.92 3.15 19.84
CA LYS A 184 -3.23 2.07 20.58
C LYS A 184 -1.73 2.08 20.30
N PHE A 185 -1.34 2.30 19.05
CA PHE A 185 0.06 2.28 18.62
C PHE A 185 0.80 3.60 18.85
N ASP A 186 0.09 4.72 19.07
CA ASP A 186 0.71 6.04 19.26
C ASP A 186 1.86 6.07 20.30
N PRO A 187 1.71 5.54 21.53
CA PRO A 187 2.81 5.49 22.48
C PRO A 187 3.94 4.53 22.04
N ILE A 188 3.60 3.39 21.46
CA ILE A 188 4.56 2.40 20.96
C ILE A 188 5.41 3.01 19.83
N ALA A 189 4.79 3.77 18.95
CA ALA A 189 5.46 4.47 17.87
C ALA A 189 6.45 5.53 18.37
N ASP A 190 6.11 6.24 19.46
CA ASP A 190 7.03 7.19 20.11
C ASP A 190 8.25 6.47 20.70
N GLU A 191 8.03 5.37 21.43
CA GLU A 191 9.11 4.54 22.01
C GLU A 191 10.04 3.96 20.94
N ILE A 192 9.47 3.45 19.84
CA ILE A 192 10.25 2.94 18.71
C ILE A 192 11.07 4.07 18.10
N ALA A 193 10.46 5.21 17.78
CA ALA A 193 11.18 6.30 17.13
C ALA A 193 12.27 6.88 18.06
N GLU A 194 11.98 7.10 19.34
CA GLU A 194 12.97 7.57 20.33
C GLU A 194 14.18 6.63 20.39
N LYS A 195 13.96 5.32 20.32
CA LYS A 195 15.02 4.33 20.42
C LYS A 195 15.85 4.19 19.14
N TYR A 196 15.24 4.36 17.97
CA TYR A 196 15.84 3.93 16.70
C TYR A 196 16.04 5.05 15.65
N HIS A 197 15.67 6.30 15.94
CA HIS A 197 15.76 7.39 14.95
C HIS A 197 17.19 7.70 14.47
N ASP A 198 18.21 7.45 15.30
CA ASP A 198 19.63 7.73 15.00
C ASP A 198 20.44 6.46 14.69
N GLU A 199 19.76 5.33 14.45
CA GLU A 199 20.45 4.09 14.09
C GLU A 199 21.05 4.22 12.68
N PRO A 200 22.33 3.84 12.50
CA PRO A 200 23.03 4.03 11.24
C PRO A 200 22.52 3.11 10.11
N TYR A 201 21.75 2.08 10.47
CA TYR A 201 21.24 1.05 9.56
C TYR A 201 20.08 0.29 10.20
N ASN A 202 19.01 0.06 9.44
CA ASN A 202 17.80 -0.61 9.92
C ASN A 202 17.36 -1.68 8.91
N ILE A 203 17.15 -2.92 9.35
CA ILE A 203 16.63 -3.99 8.48
C ILE A 203 15.10 -4.02 8.61
N TRP A 204 14.40 -3.93 7.49
CA TRP A 204 12.93 -3.98 7.41
C TRP A 204 12.49 -5.26 6.70
N VAL A 205 11.65 -6.05 7.36
CA VAL A 205 11.27 -7.40 6.92
C VAL A 205 9.75 -7.57 6.92
N GLY A 206 9.23 -8.21 5.88
CA GLY A 206 7.84 -8.65 5.76
C GLY A 206 7.62 -9.27 4.38
N ASP A 207 6.56 -10.04 4.20
CA ASP A 207 6.35 -10.85 3.00
C ASP A 207 4.88 -10.85 2.55
N GLY A 208 4.63 -11.41 1.38
CA GLY A 208 3.30 -11.57 0.81
C GLY A 208 2.57 -10.26 0.75
N GLU A 209 1.38 -10.22 1.32
CA GLU A 209 0.54 -9.03 1.36
C GLU A 209 1.13 -7.88 2.19
N MET A 210 2.21 -8.10 2.97
CA MET A 210 2.91 -7.03 3.70
C MET A 210 4.09 -6.43 2.95
N TRP A 211 4.56 -7.03 1.84
CA TRP A 211 5.78 -6.56 1.17
C TRP A 211 5.66 -5.09 0.70
N GLY A 212 4.50 -4.72 0.18
CA GLY A 212 4.20 -3.35 -0.23
C GLY A 212 4.38 -2.33 0.91
N GLU A 213 3.96 -2.69 2.12
CA GLU A 213 4.05 -1.83 3.30
C GLU A 213 5.49 -1.66 3.78
N VAL A 214 6.25 -2.76 3.78
CA VAL A 214 7.68 -2.74 4.10
C VAL A 214 8.44 -1.86 3.12
N TYR A 215 8.21 -2.05 1.82
CA TYR A 215 8.84 -1.26 0.77
C TYR A 215 8.47 0.23 0.85
N LEU A 216 7.18 0.53 0.99
CA LEU A 216 6.69 1.90 1.06
C LEU A 216 7.27 2.62 2.27
N PHE A 217 7.20 2.03 3.45
CA PHE A 217 7.67 2.69 4.65
C PHE A 217 9.20 2.87 4.64
N SER A 218 9.94 1.84 4.22
CA SER A 218 11.41 1.91 4.20
C SER A 218 11.92 2.94 3.18
N MET A 219 11.41 2.91 1.95
CA MET A 219 11.90 3.77 0.86
C MET A 219 11.23 5.16 0.88
N CYS A 220 9.90 5.21 0.89
CA CYS A 220 9.18 6.47 0.71
C CYS A 220 9.07 7.30 2.00
N ILE A 221 9.25 6.71 3.20
CA ILE A 221 9.18 7.46 4.46
C ILE A 221 10.57 7.60 5.09
N LEU A 222 11.22 6.48 5.42
CA LEU A 222 12.50 6.52 6.11
C LEU A 222 13.63 7.07 5.24
N GLU A 223 13.83 6.52 4.05
CA GLU A 223 14.90 6.99 3.16
C GLU A 223 14.58 8.36 2.56
N GLU A 224 13.38 8.55 1.97
CA GLU A 224 13.02 9.78 1.28
C GLU A 224 12.82 10.97 2.23
N MET A 225 12.07 10.78 3.32
CA MET A 225 11.60 11.88 4.18
C MET A 225 12.39 12.05 5.47
N GLN A 226 13.18 11.05 5.89
CA GLN A 226 13.96 11.11 7.14
C GLN A 226 15.46 10.87 6.91
N TRP A 227 15.86 10.48 5.69
CA TRP A 227 17.24 10.12 5.32
C TRP A 227 17.85 9.02 6.21
N VAL A 228 16.98 8.16 6.74
CA VAL A 228 17.36 6.97 7.52
C VAL A 228 17.73 5.85 6.55
N ARG A 229 18.88 5.21 6.80
CA ARG A 229 19.36 4.11 5.96
C ARG A 229 18.61 2.83 6.29
N THR A 230 18.08 2.17 5.27
CA THR A 230 17.33 0.93 5.43
C THR A 230 17.85 -0.19 4.52
N LYS A 231 17.53 -1.43 4.89
CA LYS A 231 17.53 -2.59 4.01
C LYS A 231 16.19 -3.27 4.13
N SER A 232 15.36 -3.14 3.10
CA SER A 232 14.18 -3.98 2.96
C SER A 232 14.54 -5.34 2.36
N VAL A 233 13.95 -6.39 2.91
CA VAL A 233 14.07 -7.78 2.43
C VAL A 233 12.79 -8.54 2.74
N SER A 234 12.34 -9.42 1.85
CA SER A 234 11.17 -10.25 2.15
C SER A 234 11.49 -11.27 3.25
N SER A 235 10.49 -11.71 4.03
CA SER A 235 10.70 -12.75 5.04
C SER A 235 11.21 -14.06 4.42
N SER A 236 10.78 -14.39 3.19
CA SER A 236 11.29 -15.54 2.44
C SER A 236 12.77 -15.40 2.09
N GLU A 237 13.21 -14.23 1.60
CA GLU A 237 14.60 -14.00 1.17
C GLU A 237 15.55 -13.68 2.32
N PHE A 238 15.02 -13.33 3.49
CA PHE A 238 15.81 -12.99 4.67
C PHE A 238 16.85 -14.08 5.00
N PHE A 239 16.46 -15.36 4.90
CA PHE A 239 17.31 -16.52 5.19
C PHE A 239 18.32 -16.88 4.10
N HIS A 240 18.38 -16.10 3.01
CA HIS A 240 19.21 -16.36 1.85
C HIS A 240 20.27 -15.28 1.60
N GLY A 241 20.60 -14.50 2.64
CA GLY A 241 21.75 -13.60 2.64
C GLY A 241 21.68 -12.53 3.73
N THR A 242 20.53 -11.85 3.87
CA THR A 242 20.39 -10.73 4.81
C THR A 242 20.53 -11.17 6.28
N LEU A 243 20.22 -12.42 6.62
CA LEU A 243 20.41 -12.95 7.97
C LEU A 243 21.84 -12.81 8.52
N GLU A 244 22.87 -12.81 7.66
CA GLU A 244 24.27 -12.65 8.05
C GLU A 244 24.59 -11.22 8.55
N LEU A 245 23.71 -10.26 8.27
CA LEU A 245 23.82 -8.88 8.78
C LEU A 245 23.16 -8.71 10.16
N VAL A 246 22.50 -9.75 10.69
CA VAL A 246 21.85 -9.70 12.00
C VAL A 246 22.84 -10.06 13.09
N GLU A 247 23.11 -9.08 13.95
CA GLU A 247 23.92 -9.23 15.14
C GLU A 247 23.35 -8.38 16.28
N LYS A 248 23.94 -8.53 17.47
CA LYS A 248 23.62 -7.69 18.62
C LYS A 248 23.82 -6.21 18.26
N GLY A 249 22.84 -5.38 18.53
CA GLY A 249 22.88 -3.95 18.22
C GLY A 249 22.35 -3.57 16.83
N VAL A 250 21.99 -4.52 15.96
CA VAL A 250 21.36 -4.23 14.66
C VAL A 250 19.83 -4.26 14.79
N PRO A 251 19.12 -3.15 14.54
CA PRO A 251 17.67 -3.12 14.51
C PRO A 251 17.09 -3.97 13.38
N VAL A 252 16.10 -4.81 13.73
CA VAL A 252 15.28 -5.54 12.76
C VAL A 252 13.81 -5.24 13.04
N PHE A 253 13.14 -4.67 12.06
CA PHE A 253 11.71 -4.37 12.07
C PHE A 253 10.97 -5.42 11.26
N LEU A 254 10.17 -6.25 11.93
CA LEU A 254 9.37 -7.29 11.30
C LEU A 254 7.90 -6.88 11.26
N VAL A 255 7.35 -6.71 10.05
CA VAL A 255 5.94 -6.43 9.80
C VAL A 255 5.23 -7.73 9.43
N LYS A 256 4.30 -8.18 10.27
CA LYS A 256 3.66 -9.49 10.13
C LYS A 256 2.27 -9.38 9.52
N GLY A 257 2.02 -10.20 8.51
CA GLY A 257 0.70 -10.33 7.88
C GLY A 257 -0.24 -11.25 8.66
N GLU A 258 -1.47 -11.36 8.15
CA GLU A 258 -2.47 -12.31 8.67
C GLU A 258 -2.79 -13.44 7.67
N GLY A 259 -2.24 -13.36 6.46
CA GLY A 259 -2.44 -14.35 5.41
C GLY A 259 -1.63 -15.63 5.58
N TYR A 260 -1.63 -16.44 4.52
CA TYR A 260 -1.03 -17.78 4.52
C TYR A 260 0.49 -17.78 4.73
N ARG A 261 1.18 -16.68 4.37
CA ARG A 261 2.65 -16.55 4.49
C ARG A 261 3.13 -16.14 5.89
N ARG A 262 2.23 -15.85 6.84
CA ARG A 262 2.58 -15.48 8.22
C ARG A 262 3.58 -16.44 8.90
N LYS A 263 3.52 -17.74 8.59
CA LYS A 263 4.47 -18.73 9.14
C LYS A 263 5.93 -18.45 8.76
N ILE A 264 6.16 -17.76 7.65
CA ILE A 264 7.49 -17.31 7.20
C ILE A 264 7.94 -16.13 8.06
N ASP A 265 7.06 -15.17 8.34
CA ASP A 265 7.34 -14.07 9.29
C ASP A 265 7.64 -14.61 10.69
N ASP A 266 6.85 -15.58 11.18
CA ASP A 266 7.09 -16.23 12.48
C ASP A 266 8.49 -16.91 12.52
N ARG A 267 9.01 -17.37 11.38
CA ARG A 267 10.37 -17.93 11.29
C ARG A 267 11.42 -16.85 11.46
N VAL A 268 11.26 -15.69 10.81
CA VAL A 268 12.14 -14.51 10.99
C VAL A 268 12.12 -14.10 12.45
N GLU A 269 10.94 -13.99 13.06
CA GLU A 269 10.80 -13.59 14.46
C GLU A 269 11.59 -14.52 15.39
N ARG A 270 11.41 -15.84 15.25
CA ARG A 270 12.14 -16.83 16.07
C ARG A 270 13.66 -16.72 15.92
N PHE A 271 14.14 -16.45 14.70
CA PHE A 271 15.57 -16.24 14.45
C PHE A 271 16.04 -14.94 15.12
N CYS A 272 15.41 -13.80 14.83
CA CYS A 272 15.86 -12.50 15.34
C CYS A 272 15.84 -12.43 16.86
N ARG A 273 14.88 -13.09 17.54
CA ARG A 273 14.86 -13.19 19.02
C ARG A 273 16.11 -13.85 19.61
N GLN A 274 16.88 -14.62 18.84
CA GLN A 274 18.11 -15.27 19.29
C GLN A 274 19.36 -14.45 18.98
N TYR A 275 19.34 -13.64 17.92
CA TYR A 275 20.56 -13.06 17.33
C TYR A 275 20.64 -11.53 17.39
N THR A 276 19.53 -10.81 17.64
CA THR A 276 19.53 -9.35 17.90
C THR A 276 18.80 -9.02 19.19
N ASP A 277 19.27 -7.98 19.89
CA ASP A 277 18.61 -7.37 21.06
C ASP A 277 17.76 -6.15 20.68
N LYS A 278 17.61 -5.86 19.37
CA LYS A 278 16.87 -4.74 18.80
C LYS A 278 15.76 -5.19 17.82
N LEU A 279 15.12 -6.33 18.07
CA LEU A 279 13.94 -6.75 17.30
C LEU A 279 12.71 -5.91 17.67
N VAL A 280 12.06 -5.33 16.66
CA VAL A 280 10.73 -4.72 16.74
C VAL A 280 9.76 -5.56 15.93
N VAL A 281 8.64 -5.95 16.53
CA VAL A 281 7.58 -6.71 15.84
C VAL A 281 6.35 -5.83 15.73
N ILE A 282 5.92 -5.56 14.49
CA ILE A 282 4.64 -4.92 14.17
C ILE A 282 3.69 -6.03 13.71
N ASP A 283 2.82 -6.50 14.60
CA ASP A 283 1.88 -7.58 14.32
C ASP A 283 0.47 -7.02 14.08
N THR A 284 -0.03 -7.17 12.85
CA THR A 284 -1.37 -6.68 12.47
C THR A 284 -2.50 -7.36 13.27
N LYS A 285 -2.27 -8.57 13.81
CA LYS A 285 -3.24 -9.27 14.69
C LYS A 285 -3.48 -8.59 16.02
N ASP A 286 -2.58 -7.71 16.46
CA ASP A 286 -2.76 -6.99 17.72
C ASP A 286 -3.83 -5.90 17.63
N TYR A 287 -4.41 -5.66 16.45
CA TYR A 287 -5.33 -4.57 16.18
C TYR A 287 -6.69 -5.11 15.71
N GLU A 288 -7.71 -4.91 16.55
CA GLU A 288 -9.07 -5.37 16.27
C GLU A 288 -9.70 -4.60 15.10
N LEU A 289 -10.46 -5.33 14.28
CA LEU A 289 -11.29 -4.77 13.22
C LEU A 289 -12.77 -5.08 13.56
N LYS A 290 -13.33 -4.35 14.52
CA LYS A 290 -14.70 -4.56 15.01
C LYS A 290 -15.71 -4.38 13.90
N GLY A 291 -16.63 -5.34 13.77
CA GLY A 291 -17.66 -5.34 12.72
C GLY A 291 -17.15 -5.77 11.34
N ILE A 292 -15.90 -6.20 11.22
CA ILE A 292 -15.32 -6.81 10.03
C ILE A 292 -15.10 -8.29 10.35
N ASP A 293 -15.53 -9.17 9.45
CA ASP A 293 -15.38 -10.61 9.63
C ASP A 293 -13.92 -11.06 9.49
N ASP A 294 -13.55 -12.09 10.27
CA ASP A 294 -12.19 -12.63 10.29
C ASP A 294 -11.70 -13.10 8.91
N GLU A 295 -12.62 -13.55 8.04
CA GLU A 295 -12.31 -13.96 6.66
C GLU A 295 -11.67 -12.82 5.82
N PHE A 296 -11.93 -11.56 6.17
CA PHE A 296 -11.41 -10.38 5.45
C PHE A 296 -10.15 -9.79 6.08
N ARG A 297 -9.79 -10.19 7.31
CA ARG A 297 -8.68 -9.56 8.03
C ARG A 297 -7.36 -9.62 7.28
N TRP A 298 -7.05 -10.75 6.65
CA TRP A 298 -5.80 -10.89 5.88
C TRP A 298 -5.76 -9.99 4.64
N ILE A 299 -6.91 -9.72 4.02
CA ILE A 299 -7.03 -8.75 2.92
C ILE A 299 -6.76 -7.33 3.44
N LEU A 300 -7.23 -7.03 4.64
CA LEU A 300 -7.18 -5.68 5.23
C LEU A 300 -5.94 -5.42 6.10
N ALA A 301 -5.14 -6.44 6.42
CA ALA A 301 -3.91 -6.32 7.19
C ALA A 301 -2.95 -5.22 6.67
N PRO A 302 -2.78 -5.00 5.34
CA PRO A 302 -1.95 -3.90 4.83
C PRO A 302 -2.44 -2.52 5.29
N THR A 303 -3.76 -2.34 5.44
CA THR A 303 -4.35 -1.07 5.90
C THR A 303 -4.09 -0.81 7.38
N ILE A 304 -3.97 -1.86 8.19
CA ILE A 304 -3.52 -1.74 9.58
C ILE A 304 -2.07 -1.25 9.56
N SER A 305 -1.17 -1.98 8.88
CA SER A 305 0.24 -1.62 8.78
C SER A 305 0.43 -0.17 8.31
N THR A 306 -0.25 0.25 7.25
CA THR A 306 -0.09 1.61 6.71
C THR A 306 -0.56 2.66 7.71
N ALA A 307 -1.66 2.40 8.41
CA ALA A 307 -2.19 3.31 9.42
C ALA A 307 -1.24 3.48 10.62
N LEU A 308 -0.46 2.44 10.95
CA LEU A 308 0.53 2.45 12.01
C LEU A 308 1.84 3.11 11.56
N LEU A 309 2.39 2.66 10.44
CA LEU A 309 3.72 3.04 9.99
C LEU A 309 3.72 4.43 9.34
N VAL A 310 2.98 4.59 8.25
CA VAL A 310 3.00 5.80 7.41
C VAL A 310 2.46 7.03 8.14
N ASP A 311 1.58 6.84 9.12
CA ASP A 311 1.05 7.92 9.95
C ASP A 311 1.76 8.00 11.31
N ARG A 312 1.54 7.05 12.23
CA ARG A 312 2.05 7.21 13.60
C ARG A 312 3.57 7.17 13.67
N LEU A 313 4.20 6.12 13.13
CA LEU A 313 5.64 5.95 13.25
C LEU A 313 6.40 7.05 12.51
N ALA A 314 5.95 7.43 11.31
CA ALA A 314 6.53 8.54 10.54
C ALA A 314 6.56 9.85 11.34
N ARG A 315 5.45 10.21 12.00
CA ARG A 315 5.35 11.45 12.79
C ARG A 315 6.24 11.44 14.03
N HIS A 316 6.44 10.28 14.65
CA HIS A 316 7.34 10.17 15.78
C HIS A 316 8.81 10.14 15.36
N TYR A 317 9.15 9.54 14.21
CA TYR A 317 10.49 9.71 13.63
C TYR A 317 10.78 11.20 13.40
N GLU A 318 9.85 11.93 12.78
CA GLU A 318 9.96 13.38 12.58
C GLU A 318 10.18 14.16 13.88
N LYS A 319 9.47 13.78 14.96
CA LYS A 319 9.63 14.38 16.29
C LYS A 319 11.06 14.22 16.82
N HIS A 320 11.64 13.04 16.70
CA HIS A 320 12.94 12.70 17.32
C HIS A 320 14.14 13.05 16.45
N THR A 321 14.01 12.97 15.12
CA THR A 321 15.05 13.44 14.19
C THR A 321 15.10 14.97 14.11
N GLY A 322 13.97 15.65 14.38
CA GLY A 322 13.81 17.08 14.09
C GLY A 322 13.82 17.39 12.58
N HIS A 323 13.72 16.38 11.73
CA HIS A 323 13.70 16.51 10.27
C HIS A 323 12.25 16.47 9.80
N ASP A 324 11.74 17.58 9.28
CA ASP A 324 10.36 17.67 8.78
C ASP A 324 10.14 16.71 7.60
N LEU A 325 9.03 15.96 7.62
CA LEU A 325 8.70 14.96 6.59
C LEU A 325 8.50 15.56 5.19
N ASP A 326 8.35 16.89 5.06
CA ASP A 326 8.22 17.58 3.78
C ASP A 326 9.59 17.98 3.17
N ILE A 327 10.69 17.88 3.93
CA ILE A 327 12.02 18.25 3.43
C ILE A 327 12.48 17.28 2.34
N ARG A 328 12.94 17.83 1.20
CA ARG A 328 13.60 17.10 0.12
C ARG A 328 14.85 17.86 -0.32
N ARG A 329 15.97 17.15 -0.47
CA ARG A 329 17.21 17.72 -1.03
C ARG A 329 17.36 17.52 -2.54
N TYR A 330 16.71 16.50 -3.11
CA TYR A 330 16.81 16.14 -4.54
C TYR A 330 15.44 15.92 -5.19
N TYR A 331 14.58 15.11 -4.57
CA TYR A 331 13.27 14.76 -5.14
C TYR A 331 12.43 16.01 -5.44
N ARG A 332 12.11 16.20 -6.73
CA ARG A 332 11.36 17.34 -7.28
C ARG A 332 11.96 18.73 -6.99
N GLN A 333 13.27 18.82 -6.70
CA GLN A 333 13.94 20.10 -6.45
C GLN A 333 14.59 20.71 -7.70
N PHE A 334 14.86 19.88 -8.71
CA PHE A 334 15.48 20.24 -9.98
C PHE A 334 15.25 19.12 -11.01
N ASP A 335 15.61 19.37 -12.28
CA ASP A 335 15.55 18.37 -13.35
C ASP A 335 16.72 17.38 -13.27
N TYR A 336 16.45 16.08 -13.48
CA TYR A 336 17.42 14.99 -13.44
C TYR A 336 17.18 13.97 -14.56
#